data_AF-A0A7Y5TZY3-F1
#
_entry.id   AF-A0A7Y5TZY3-F1
#
_cell.length_a   1.000
_cell.length_b   1.000
_cell.length_c   1.000
_cell.angle_alpha   90.00
_cell.angle_beta   90.00
_cell.angle_gamma   90.00
#
_symmetry.space_group_name_H-M   'P 1'
#
loop_
_entity.id
_entity.type
_entity.pdbx_description
1 polymer ?
#
loop_
_entity_poly.entity_id
_entity_poly.type
_entity_poly.pdbx_seq_one_letter_code
_entity_poly.pdbx_strand_id
1 'polypeptide(L)'
;MAQATWPLVQRKFGETTRRDAWWIQPLLVFVALSAFIIYATWAALQGDHFEYGPYLSPFYSPLLFGSSAHAWFGPKPAWWP
;
A
#
# COMPACT_ATOMS: atom_id res chain seq x y z
N MET A 1 -45.64 -4.78 -42.14
CA MET A 1 -44.93 -4.31 -40.94
C MET A 1 -43.45 -4.62 -41.16
N ALA A 2 -42.58 -3.61 -41.28
CA ALA A 2 -41.15 -3.84 -41.52
C ALA A 2 -40.43 -4.05 -40.19
N GLN A 3 -39.77 -5.19 -40.02
CA GLN A 3 -38.92 -5.46 -38.86
C GLN A 3 -37.52 -4.90 -39.14
N ALA A 4 -37.09 -3.90 -38.37
CA ALA A 4 -35.71 -3.42 -38.42
C ALA A 4 -34.82 -4.37 -37.62
N THR A 5 -33.98 -5.14 -38.32
CA THR A 5 -32.93 -5.98 -37.72
C THR A 5 -31.69 -5.14 -37.47
N TRP A 6 -31.55 -4.63 -36.26
CA TRP A 6 -30.33 -3.95 -35.84
C TRP A 6 -29.22 -4.97 -35.58
N PRO A 7 -28.06 -4.88 -36.25
CA PRO A 7 -26.93 -5.75 -35.92
C PRO A 7 -26.44 -5.39 -34.51
N LEU A 8 -26.54 -6.35 -33.59
CA LEU A 8 -25.98 -6.21 -32.26
C LEU A 8 -24.45 -6.27 -32.37
N VAL A 9 -23.79 -5.13 -32.14
CA VAL A 9 -22.32 -5.10 -32.05
C VAL A 9 -21.92 -5.76 -30.74
N GLN A 10 -21.45 -7.00 -30.82
CA GLN A 10 -20.95 -7.74 -29.68
C GLN A 10 -19.58 -7.20 -29.26
N ARG A 11 -19.54 -6.46 -28.16
CA ARG A 11 -18.30 -5.91 -27.59
C ARG A 11 -17.61 -6.93 -26.69
N LYS A 12 -16.27 -6.92 -26.68
CA LYS A 12 -15.45 -7.75 -25.79
C LYS A 12 -15.29 -7.10 -24.41
N PHE A 13 -14.88 -7.89 -23.43
CA PHE A 13 -14.56 -7.38 -22.09
C PHE A 13 -13.44 -6.33 -22.16
N GLY A 14 -13.66 -5.16 -21.56
CA GLY A 14 -12.72 -4.04 -21.61
C GLY A 14 -12.73 -3.21 -22.90
N GLU A 15 -13.63 -3.49 -23.86
CA GLU A 15 -13.75 -2.71 -25.08
C GLU A 15 -14.38 -1.34 -24.80
N THR A 16 -13.65 -0.27 -25.14
CA THR A 16 -14.11 1.11 -25.00
C THR A 16 -14.04 1.83 -26.33
N THR A 17 -14.97 2.76 -26.56
CA THR A 17 -14.97 3.62 -27.75
C THR A 17 -13.93 4.76 -27.67
N ARG A 18 -13.28 4.92 -26.50
CA ARG A 18 -12.23 5.91 -26.28
C ARG A 18 -10.95 5.51 -27.02
N ARG A 19 -10.33 6.48 -27.70
CA ARG A 19 -9.08 6.29 -28.46
C ARG A 19 -7.85 6.83 -27.75
N ASP A 20 -8.06 7.63 -26.71
CA ASP A 20 -7.03 8.18 -25.85
C ASP A 20 -6.59 7.16 -24.79
N ALA A 21 -5.36 7.32 -24.28
CA ALA A 21 -4.78 6.45 -23.28
C ALA A 21 -5.23 6.80 -21.84
N TRP A 22 -6.55 6.94 -21.65
CA TRP A 22 -7.19 7.34 -20.39
C TRP A 22 -6.83 6.44 -19.20
N TRP A 23 -6.43 5.19 -19.47
CA TRP A 23 -6.06 4.20 -18.45
C TRP A 23 -4.66 4.42 -17.86
N ILE A 24 -3.80 5.24 -18.48
CA ILE A 24 -2.42 5.44 -18.02
C ILE A 24 -2.40 6.03 -16.60
N GLN A 25 -3.16 7.11 -16.37
CA GLN A 25 -3.21 7.75 -15.07
C GLN A 25 -3.65 6.79 -13.94
N PRO A 26 -4.81 6.10 -14.03
CA PRO A 26 -5.21 5.16 -12.99
C PRO A 26 -4.25 3.97 -12.86
N LEU A 27 -3.62 3.51 -13.96
CA LEU A 27 -2.61 2.45 -13.85
C LEU A 27 -1.37 2.93 -13.08
N LEU A 28 -0.87 4.13 -13.35
CA LEU A 28 0.28 4.69 -12.62
C LEU A 28 -0.02 4.81 -11.12
N VAL A 29 -1.22 5.30 -10.77
CA VAL A 29 -1.67 5.36 -9.38
C VAL A 29 -1.73 3.97 -8.76
N PHE A 30 -2.32 3.00 -9.46
CA PHE A 30 -2.38 1.61 -9.00
C PHE A 30 -0.99 1.03 -8.74
N VAL A 31 -0.06 1.17 -9.71
CA VAL A 31 1.30 0.64 -9.58
C VAL A 31 2.04 1.29 -8.41
N ALA A 32 1.96 2.62 -8.27
CA ALA A 32 2.61 3.33 -7.17
C ALA A 32 2.04 2.90 -5.81
N LEU A 33 0.71 2.81 -5.69
CA LEU A 33 0.06 2.37 -4.45
C LEU A 33 0.37 0.90 -4.13
N SER A 34 0.35 0.01 -5.13
CA SER A 34 0.71 -1.40 -4.92
C SER A 34 2.16 -1.55 -4.46
N ALA A 35 3.10 -0.83 -5.09
CA ALA A 35 4.50 -0.84 -4.67
C ALA A 35 4.66 -0.34 -3.23
N PHE A 36 3.97 0.76 -2.87
CA PHE A 36 3.95 1.27 -1.51
C PHE A 36 3.39 0.26 -0.51
N ILE A 37 2.26 -0.39 -0.81
CA ILE A 37 1.66 -1.40 0.08
C ILE A 37 2.61 -2.58 0.31
N ILE A 38 3.23 -3.10 -0.76
CA ILE A 38 4.18 -4.20 -0.66
C ILE A 38 5.36 -3.81 0.24
N TYR A 39 5.94 -2.63 -0.02
CA TYR A 39 7.06 -2.12 0.75
C TYR A 39 6.67 -1.88 2.22
N ALA A 40 5.56 -1.20 2.48
CA ALA A 40 5.06 -0.93 3.83
C ALA A 40 4.79 -2.23 4.60
N THR A 41 4.23 -3.24 3.93
CA THR A 41 3.97 -4.54 4.54
C THR A 41 5.27 -5.25 4.90
N TRP A 42 6.24 -5.27 3.99
CA TRP A 42 7.57 -5.81 4.28
C TRP A 42 8.25 -5.06 5.43
N ALA A 43 8.27 -3.72 5.36
CA ALA A 43 8.89 -2.85 6.34
C ALA A 43 8.26 -3.00 7.72
N ALA A 44 6.93 -3.16 7.83
CA ALA A 44 6.25 -3.38 9.10
C ALA A 44 6.56 -4.76 9.71
N LEU A 45 6.71 -5.79 8.87
CA LEU A 45 7.00 -7.16 9.31
C LEU A 45 8.49 -7.43 9.57
N GLN A 46 9.40 -6.61 9.04
CA GLN A 46 10.83 -6.78 9.20
C GLN A 46 11.26 -6.79 10.69
N GLY A 47 10.64 -5.93 11.50
CA GLY A 47 10.83 -5.88 12.96
C GLY A 47 12.20 -5.36 13.39
N ASP A 48 12.96 -4.73 12.50
CA ASP A 48 14.34 -4.28 12.74
C ASP A 48 14.63 -2.97 11.97
N HIS A 49 15.76 -2.32 12.26
CA HIS A 49 16.23 -1.08 11.63
C HIS A 49 15.19 0.07 11.64
N PHE A 50 14.34 0.10 12.66
CA PHE A 50 13.24 1.05 12.78
C PHE A 50 13.66 2.38 13.44
N GLU A 51 14.91 2.51 13.88
CA GLU A 51 15.46 3.70 14.54
C GLU A 51 16.68 4.24 13.81
N TYR A 52 16.78 5.57 13.73
CA TYR A 52 17.97 6.27 13.27
C TYR A 52 18.16 7.58 14.04
N GLY A 53 19.14 7.61 14.95
CA GLY A 53 19.35 8.76 15.83
C GLY A 53 18.10 9.06 16.67
N PRO A 54 17.55 10.29 16.64
CA PRO A 54 16.31 10.65 17.34
C PRO A 54 15.03 10.36 16.52
N TYR A 55 15.13 9.60 15.42
CA TYR A 55 14.01 9.32 14.54
C TYR A 55 13.56 7.86 14.64
N LEU A 56 12.25 7.68 14.70
CA LEU A 56 11.57 6.40 14.59
C LEU A 56 10.88 6.32 13.23
N SER A 57 10.93 5.15 12.59
CA SER A 57 10.20 4.86 11.37
C SER A 57 8.70 5.12 11.59
N PRO A 58 8.00 5.78 10.64
CA PRO A 58 6.57 6.06 10.76
C PRO A 58 5.70 4.79 10.71
N PHE A 59 6.27 3.64 10.32
CA PHE A 59 5.58 2.35 10.32
C PHE A 59 5.58 1.66 11.69
N TYR A 60 6.33 2.18 12.67
CA TYR A 60 6.46 1.59 14.00
C TYR A 60 5.94 2.56 15.07
N SER A 61 5.29 2.00 16.09
CA SER A 61 4.96 2.75 17.31
C SER A 61 6.20 2.91 18.17
N PRO A 62 6.28 3.98 19.01
CA PRO A 62 7.29 4.06 20.06
C PRO A 62 7.35 2.78 20.89
N LEU A 63 8.56 2.39 21.27
CA LEU A 63 8.76 1.21 22.09
C LEU A 63 8.11 1.45 23.46
N LEU A 64 7.39 0.46 23.98
CA LEU A 64 6.91 0.53 25.37
C LEU A 64 8.08 0.33 26.33
N PHE A 65 8.89 -0.69 26.05
CA PHE A 65 10.10 -1.02 26.78
C PHE A 65 11.25 -1.26 25.81
N GLY A 66 12.47 -0.88 26.20
CA GLY A 66 13.67 -1.08 25.38
C GLY A 66 14.85 -0.26 25.86
N SER A 67 16.03 -0.51 25.28
CA SER A 67 17.24 0.29 25.52
C SER A 67 17.27 1.59 24.71
N SER A 68 16.34 1.77 23.78
CA SER A 68 16.19 2.95 22.95
C SER A 68 15.71 4.17 23.74
N ALA A 69 16.15 5.36 23.33
CA ALA A 69 15.63 6.63 23.84
C ALA A 69 14.14 6.86 23.50
N HIS A 70 13.60 6.11 22.53
CA HIS A 70 12.18 6.15 22.15
C HIS A 70 11.30 5.24 23.03
N ALA A 71 11.88 4.55 24.02
CA ALA A 71 11.13 3.70 24.95
C ALA A 71 10.36 4.54 25.98
N TRP A 72 9.03 4.45 25.99
CA TRP A 72 8.17 5.23 26.89
C TRP A 72 8.36 4.89 28.37
N PHE A 73 8.59 3.62 28.70
CA PHE A 73 8.74 3.16 30.08
C PHE A 73 10.19 2.78 30.41
N GLY A 74 11.14 3.05 29.50
CA GLY A 74 12.55 2.72 29.67
C GLY A 74 12.88 1.23 29.47
N PRO A 75 13.96 0.72 30.08
CA PRO A 75 14.42 -0.65 29.86
C PRO A 75 13.40 -1.70 30.33
N LYS A 76 13.35 -2.84 29.63
CA LYS A 76 12.46 -3.96 30.00
C LYS A 76 12.78 -4.43 31.42
N PRO A 77 11.82 -4.41 32.36
CA PRO A 77 12.07 -4.91 33.71
C PRO A 77 12.35 -6.42 33.71
N ALA A 78 13.29 -6.85 34.55
CA ALA A 78 13.76 -8.24 34.60
C ALA A 78 12.69 -9.26 35.03
N TRP A 79 11.59 -8.81 35.65
CA TRP A 79 10.49 -9.66 36.10
C TRP A 79 9.42 -9.90 35.03
N TRP A 80 9.46 -9.18 33.91
CA TRP A 80 8.53 -9.36 32.78
C TRP A 80 9.06 -10.43 31.82
N PRO A 81 8.24 -11.42 31.39
CA PRO A 81 8.68 -12.54 30.57
C PRO A 81 9.43 -12.10 29.30
#